data_AF-A0A0V0ZBW9-F1
#
_entry.id   AF-A0A0V0ZBW9-F1
#
_cell.length_a   1.000
_cell.length_b   1.000
_cell.length_c   1.000
_cell.angle_alpha   90.00
_cell.angle_beta   90.00
_cell.angle_gamma   90.00
#
_symmetry.space_group_name_H-M   'P 1'
#
loop_
_entity.id
_entity.type
_entity.pdbx_description
1 polymer ?
#
loop_
_entity_poly.entity_id
_entity_poly.type
_entity_poly.pdbx_seq_one_letter_code
_entity_poly.pdbx_strand_id
1 'polypeptide(L)'
;MPENRNTTATLHALMMERTPTTVPVPAYNAAEPRLWFELLEVFFEYRNVVDESTKLYMAVSAMPDEAIIEFRDILIAAVFLRNPFTTFRLLYLRRILRELAVFADRLTPHQP
;
A
#
# COMPACT_ATOMS: atom_id res chain seq x y z
N MET A 1 -9.53 17.57 -57.33
CA MET A 1 -9.81 16.53 -56.32
C MET A 1 -8.73 16.62 -55.26
N PRO A 2 -8.96 17.22 -54.07
CA PRO A 2 -7.93 17.26 -53.05
C PRO A 2 -7.88 15.94 -52.29
N GLU A 3 -6.67 15.45 -52.16
CA GLU A 3 -6.29 14.13 -51.65
C GLU A 3 -6.46 14.06 -50.13
N ASN A 4 -7.03 12.94 -49.67
CA ASN A 4 -7.37 12.60 -48.30
C ASN A 4 -6.13 12.48 -47.37
N ARG A 5 -5.54 13.61 -46.99
CA ARG A 5 -4.44 13.66 -45.99
C ARG A 5 -4.94 13.69 -44.55
N ASN A 6 -6.25 13.89 -44.33
CA ASN A 6 -6.80 14.05 -42.99
C ASN A 6 -7.10 12.72 -42.29
N THR A 7 -7.44 11.64 -43.01
CA THR A 7 -7.80 10.37 -42.34
C THR A 7 -6.62 9.73 -41.58
N THR A 8 -5.39 9.84 -42.10
CA THR A 8 -4.21 9.24 -41.45
C THR A 8 -3.80 10.00 -40.18
N ALA A 9 -3.93 11.33 -40.19
CA ALA A 9 -3.66 12.18 -39.03
C ALA A 9 -4.70 11.95 -37.91
N THR A 10 -5.97 11.75 -38.26
CA THR A 10 -7.03 11.46 -37.29
C THR A 10 -6.87 10.08 -36.64
N LEU A 11 -6.40 9.07 -37.37
CA LEU A 11 -6.12 7.75 -36.79
C LEU A 11 -4.93 7.79 -35.82
N HIS A 12 -3.87 8.54 -36.16
CA HIS A 12 -2.72 8.73 -35.27
C HIS A 12 -3.11 9.50 -33.99
N ALA A 13 -3.98 10.50 -34.11
CA ALA A 13 -4.50 11.28 -32.98
C ALA A 13 -5.56 10.53 -32.14
N LEU A 14 -6.19 9.47 -32.67
CA LEU A 14 -7.05 8.58 -31.89
C LEU A 14 -6.25 7.46 -31.18
N MET A 15 -5.03 7.18 -31.63
CA MET A 15 -4.11 6.20 -31.01
C MET A 15 -3.20 6.80 -29.93
N MET A 16 -3.10 8.13 -29.87
CA MET A 16 -2.44 8.91 -28.81
C MET A 16 -3.57 9.69 -28.11
N GLU A 17 -4.09 9.36 -26.94
CA GLU A 17 -3.40 9.32 -25.66
C GLU A 17 -4.30 8.56 -24.68
N ARG A 18 -4.05 7.26 -24.46
CA ARG A 18 -4.30 6.70 -23.14
C ARG A 18 -3.01 6.91 -22.37
N THR A 19 -2.79 8.12 -21.86
CA THR A 19 -1.76 8.29 -20.82
C THR A 19 -2.07 7.22 -19.77
N PRO A 20 -1.15 6.28 -19.49
CA PRO A 20 -1.37 5.33 -18.42
C PRO A 20 -1.58 6.16 -17.17
N THR A 21 -2.80 6.24 -16.67
CA THR A 21 -3.07 6.90 -15.40
C THR A 21 -2.34 6.06 -14.38
N THR A 22 -1.11 6.46 -14.06
CA THR A 22 -0.29 5.74 -13.09
C THR A 22 -0.98 5.92 -11.75
N VAL A 23 -1.72 4.91 -11.32
CA VAL A 23 -2.30 4.87 -9.98
C VAL A 23 -1.13 4.95 -9.00
N PRO A 24 -1.11 5.94 -8.09
CA PRO A 24 -0.04 6.06 -7.10
C PRO A 24 -0.18 4.97 -6.04
N VAL A 25 0.91 4.72 -5.31
CA VAL A 25 0.85 3.85 -4.12
C VAL A 25 -0.11 4.47 -3.11
N PRO A 26 -1.04 3.70 -2.50
CA PRO A 26 -1.91 4.17 -1.44
C PRO A 26 -1.13 4.83 -0.30
N ALA A 27 -1.48 6.08 0.01
CA ALA A 27 -0.86 6.84 1.09
C ALA A 27 -1.10 6.18 2.45
N TYR A 28 -0.07 6.19 3.30
CA TYR A 28 -0.17 5.62 4.65
C TYR A 28 -1.23 6.32 5.50
N ASN A 29 -2.06 5.52 6.17
CA ASN A 29 -3.08 5.98 7.10
C ASN A 29 -2.95 5.25 8.44
N ALA A 30 -2.34 5.91 9.43
CA ALA A 30 -2.18 5.37 10.78
C ALA A 30 -3.50 5.25 11.55
N ALA A 31 -4.53 6.02 11.20
CA ALA A 31 -5.83 5.96 11.87
C ALA A 31 -6.64 4.73 11.46
N GLU A 32 -6.47 4.27 10.21
CA GLU A 32 -7.12 3.05 9.71
C GLU A 32 -6.12 2.11 9.01
N PRO A 33 -5.21 1.46 9.76
CA PRO A 33 -4.12 0.71 9.13
C PRO A 33 -4.61 -0.55 8.41
N ARG A 34 -5.70 -1.16 8.89
CA ARG A 34 -6.35 -2.29 8.20
C ARG A 34 -6.80 -1.88 6.80
N LEU A 35 -7.52 -0.76 6.69
CA LEU A 35 -8.01 -0.24 5.42
C LEU A 35 -6.83 0.09 4.49
N TRP A 36 -5.78 0.72 5.01
CA TRP A 36 -4.57 1.01 4.23
C TRP A 36 -3.95 -0.26 3.62
N PHE A 37 -3.84 -1.35 4.39
CA PHE A 37 -3.33 -2.62 3.85
C PHE A 37 -4.25 -3.23 2.79
N GLU A 38 -5.59 -3.13 2.91
CA GLU A 38 -6.48 -3.61 1.86
C GLU A 38 -6.31 -2.81 0.56
N LEU A 39 -6.15 -1.48 0.66
CA LEU A 39 -5.89 -0.62 -0.49
C LEU A 39 -4.57 -0.97 -1.18
N LEU A 40 -3.54 -1.33 -0.40
CA LEU A 40 -2.26 -1.80 -0.95
C LEU A 40 -2.42 -3.10 -1.74
N GLU A 41 -3.19 -4.08 -1.26
CA GLU A 41 -3.42 -5.32 -2.01
C GLU A 41 -4.14 -5.05 -3.33
N VAL A 42 -5.22 -4.25 -3.31
CA VAL A 42 -5.93 -3.84 -4.53
C VAL A 42 -4.98 -3.16 -5.50
N PHE A 43 -4.09 -2.29 -5.00
CA PHE A 43 -3.07 -1.65 -5.81
C PHE A 43 -2.08 -2.66 -6.40
N PHE A 44 -1.60 -3.63 -5.61
CA PHE A 44 -0.68 -4.64 -6.10
C PHE A 44 -1.31 -5.55 -7.14
N GLU A 45 -2.57 -5.95 -6.96
CA GLU A 45 -3.33 -6.70 -7.96
C GLU A 45 -3.47 -5.89 -9.25
N TYR A 46 -3.88 -4.63 -9.16
CA TYR A 46 -4.02 -3.74 -10.31
C TYR A 46 -2.70 -3.54 -11.07
N ARG A 47 -1.58 -3.47 -10.35
CA ARG A 47 -0.22 -3.28 -10.93
C ARG A 47 0.49 -4.59 -11.24
N ASN A 48 -0.14 -5.73 -10.98
CA ASN A 48 0.46 -7.06 -11.09
C ASN A 48 1.80 -7.20 -10.31
N VAL A 49 1.86 -6.60 -9.12
CA VAL A 49 3.02 -6.70 -8.21
C VAL A 49 2.86 -7.97 -7.38
N VAL A 50 3.54 -9.03 -7.79
CA VAL A 50 3.47 -10.34 -7.14
C VAL A 50 4.61 -10.54 -6.14
N ASP A 51 5.78 -9.94 -6.40
CA ASP A 51 6.96 -10.10 -5.55
C ASP A 51 6.76 -9.45 -4.17
N GLU A 52 6.86 -10.25 -3.11
CA GLU A 52 6.62 -9.80 -1.74
C GLU A 52 7.64 -8.77 -1.27
N SER A 53 8.90 -8.83 -1.73
CA SER A 53 9.93 -7.84 -1.37
C SER A 53 9.59 -6.48 -1.96
N THR A 54 9.13 -6.47 -3.21
CA THR A 54 8.65 -5.28 -3.91
C THR A 54 7.41 -4.72 -3.23
N LYS A 55 6.43 -5.56 -2.86
CA LYS A 55 5.26 -5.14 -2.08
C LYS A 55 5.66 -4.46 -0.77
N LEU A 56 6.60 -5.06 -0.03
CA LEU A 56 7.09 -4.49 1.23
C LEU A 56 7.75 -3.14 1.00
N TYR A 57 8.65 -3.04 0.02
CA TYR A 57 9.33 -1.79 -0.31
C TYR A 57 8.33 -0.68 -0.65
N MET A 58 7.33 -0.97 -1.50
CA MET A 58 6.31 -0.01 -1.87
C MET A 58 5.48 0.44 -0.66
N ALA A 59 5.06 -0.49 0.20
CA ALA A 59 4.32 -0.17 1.41
C ALA A 59 5.14 0.74 2.35
N VAL A 60 6.41 0.40 2.60
CA VAL A 60 7.31 1.19 3.44
C VAL A 60 7.60 2.57 2.81
N SER A 61 7.73 2.66 1.50
CA SER A 61 7.96 3.95 0.81
C SER A 61 6.80 4.94 0.94
N ALA A 62 5.59 4.46 1.26
CA ALA A 62 4.42 5.29 1.52
C ALA A 62 4.31 5.71 2.99
N MET A 63 5.13 5.15 3.89
CA MET A 63 5.13 5.46 5.32
C MET A 63 6.04 6.66 5.61
N PRO A 64 5.65 7.56 6.53
CA PRO A 64 6.54 8.60 7.04
C PRO A 64 7.61 7.99 7.96
N ASP A 65 8.74 8.69 8.11
CA ASP A 65 9.90 8.23 8.88
C ASP A 65 9.54 7.87 10.33
N GLU A 66 8.64 8.64 10.95
CA GLU A 66 8.19 8.39 12.32
C GLU A 66 7.53 7.02 12.44
N ALA A 67 6.70 6.63 11.48
CA ALA A 67 6.03 5.33 11.46
C ALA A 67 7.05 4.21 11.18
N ILE A 68 8.03 4.43 10.30
CA ILE A 68 9.09 3.46 10.04
C ILE A 68 9.90 3.20 11.32
N ILE A 69 10.25 4.26 12.06
CA ILE A 69 10.94 4.16 13.35
C ILE A 69 10.09 3.39 14.35
N GLU A 70 8.79 3.70 14.42
CA GLU A 70 7.84 3.07 15.34
C GLU A 70 7.75 1.55 15.12
N PHE A 71 7.73 1.09 13.87
CA PHE A 71 7.57 -0.32 13.48
C PHE A 71 8.87 -0.98 13.01
N ARG A 72 10.03 -0.37 13.31
CA ARG A 72 11.36 -0.81 12.85
C ARG A 72 11.67 -2.26 13.23
N ASP A 73 11.32 -2.66 14.44
CA ASP A 73 11.53 -4.02 14.95
C ASP A 73 10.78 -5.06 14.08
N ILE A 74 9.53 -4.76 13.73
CA ILE A 74 8.71 -5.60 12.87
C ILE A 74 9.27 -5.65 11.44
N LEU A 75 9.69 -4.50 10.92
CA LEU A 75 10.27 -4.42 9.57
C LEU A 75 11.54 -5.26 9.45
N ILE A 76 12.46 -5.14 10.42
CA ILE A 76 13.69 -5.94 10.46
C ILE A 76 13.38 -7.44 10.59
N ALA A 77 12.37 -7.81 11.39
CA ALA A 77 11.96 -9.20 11.53
C ALA A 77 11.35 -9.78 10.24
N ALA A 78 10.70 -8.96 9.42
CA ALA A 78 10.00 -9.41 8.22
C ALA A 78 10.89 -9.48 6.97
N VAL A 79 11.85 -8.56 6.80
CA VAL A 79 12.54 -8.31 5.52
C VAL A 79 13.33 -9.50 4.95
N PHE A 80 13.77 -10.43 5.80
CA PHE A 80 14.54 -11.61 5.38
C PHE A 80 13.70 -12.91 5.28
N LEU A 81 12.40 -12.82 5.49
CA LEU A 81 11.51 -13.97 5.41
C LEU A 81 11.06 -14.23 3.97
N ARG A 82 10.45 -15.40 3.73
CA ARG A 82 9.96 -15.79 2.41
C ARG A 82 8.82 -14.89 1.91
N ASN A 83 7.97 -14.41 2.81
CA ASN A 83 6.81 -13.57 2.53
C ASN A 83 6.90 -12.26 3.34
N PRO A 84 7.84 -11.36 3.01
CA PRO A 84 8.18 -10.20 3.83
C PRO A 84 7.01 -9.22 4.00
N PHE A 85 6.28 -8.89 2.93
CA PHE A 85 5.12 -8.00 3.02
C PHE A 85 3.99 -8.60 3.85
N THR A 86 3.61 -9.85 3.56
CA THR A 86 2.58 -10.58 4.31
C THR A 86 2.93 -10.65 5.80
N THR A 87 4.19 -10.95 6.12
CA THR A 87 4.65 -11.05 7.51
C THR A 87 4.63 -9.70 8.21
N PHE A 88 5.11 -8.65 7.53
CA PHE A 88 5.05 -7.28 8.04
C PHE A 88 3.62 -6.87 8.36
N ARG A 89 2.67 -7.03 7.41
CA ARG A 89 1.24 -6.74 7.60
C ARG A 89 0.66 -7.45 8.82
N LEU A 90 0.91 -8.75 8.96
CA LEU A 90 0.39 -9.54 10.08
C LEU A 90 0.93 -9.07 11.43
N LEU A 91 2.24 -8.89 11.53
CA LEU A 91 2.88 -8.47 12.78
C LEU A 91 2.48 -7.04 13.16
N TYR A 92 2.44 -6.13 12.18
CA TYR A 92 2.00 -4.75 12.34
C TYR A 92 0.57 -4.69 12.90
N LEU A 93 -0.38 -5.36 12.25
CA LEU A 93 -1.78 -5.36 12.68
C LEU A 93 -1.94 -6.03 14.05
N ARG A 94 -1.17 -7.09 14.34
CA ARG A 94 -1.18 -7.73 15.65
C ARG A 94 -0.68 -6.80 16.75
N ARG A 95 0.29 -5.92 16.47
CA ARG A 95 0.77 -4.95 17.46
C ARG A 95 -0.30 -3.91 17.81
N ILE A 96 -0.92 -3.30 16.80
CA ILE A 96 -1.99 -2.31 17.03
C ILE A 96 -3.14 -2.91 17.84
N LEU A 97 -3.57 -4.13 17.51
CA LEU A 97 -4.68 -4.76 18.25
C LEU A 97 -4.32 -5.01 19.72
N ARG A 98 -3.06 -5.35 20.02
CA ARG A 98 -2.60 -5.50 21.40
C ARG A 98 -2.59 -4.15 22.13
N GLU A 99 -2.10 -3.10 21.48
CA GLU A 99 -2.09 -1.76 22.07
C GLU A 99 -3.51 -1.25 22.34
N LEU A 100 -4.43 -1.45 21.41
CA LEU A 100 -5.85 -1.14 21.59
C LEU A 100 -6.48 -1.94 22.74
N ALA A 101 -6.15 -3.22 22.88
CA ALA A 101 -6.64 -4.05 23.98
C ALA A 101 -6.12 -3.57 25.34
N VAL A 102 -4.83 -3.23 25.42
CA VAL A 102 -4.22 -2.66 26.64
C VAL A 102 -4.84 -1.31 26.98
N PHE A 103 -5.12 -0.48 25.97
CA PHE A 103 -5.79 0.80 26.16
C PHE A 103 -7.22 0.62 26.69
N ALA A 104 -7.99 -0.31 26.11
CA ALA A 104 -9.34 -0.62 26.56
C ALA A 104 -9.37 -1.13 28.01
N ASP A 105 -8.44 -2.02 28.37
CA ASP A 105 -8.31 -2.57 29.73
C ASP A 105 -8.00 -1.48 30.78
N ARG A 106 -7.15 -0.50 30.42
CA ARG A 106 -6.87 0.66 31.28
C ARG A 106 -8.06 1.62 31.46
N LEU A 107 -9.03 1.59 30.55
CA LEU A 107 -10.23 2.43 30.61
C LEU A 107 -11.39 1.75 31.33
N THR A 108 -11.34 0.44 31.56
CA THR A 108 -12.31 -0.25 32.41
C THR A 108 -11.89 -0.13 33.88
N PRO A 109 -12.56 0.69 34.71
CA PRO A 109 -12.26 0.70 36.13
C PRO A 109 -12.58 -0.67 36.71
N HIS A 110 -11.60 -1.31 37.34
CA HIS A 110 -11.86 -2.43 38.24
C HIS A 110 -12.80 -1.92 39.34
N GLN A 111 -14.10 -2.21 39.21
CA GLN A 111 -15.02 -2.03 40.32
C GLN A 111 -14.72 -3.11 41.37
N PRO A 112 -14.60 -2.72 42.65
CA PRO A 112 -14.28 -3.62 43.76
C PRO A 112 -15.39 -4.63 44.04
#